data_AF-A0A8E6RYP1-F1
#
_entry.id   AF-A0A8E6RYP1-F1
#
_cell.length_a   1.000
_cell.length_b   1.000
_cell.length_c   1.000
_cell.angle_alpha   90.00
_cell.angle_beta   90.00
_cell.angle_gamma   90.00
#
_symmetry.space_group_name_H-M   'P 1'
#
loop_
_entity.id
_entity.type
_entity.pdbx_description
1 polymer ?
#
loop_
_entity_poly.entity_id
_entity_poly.type
_entity_poly.pdbx_seq_one_letter_code
_entity_poly.pdbx_strand_id
1 'polypeptide(L)'
;MSALCPLLTPPASEALLLAQARQLSGYTLGELAAMAGITTPKDLKRDKGWIGVLLEIWLGASAGSKPEQDFAALGVELKTIPVDSLGRPLETTFVCVAPLTGNSGVTWETSHVRHKLKRVLWVPVEGDRSIPLAERRVGSPLLWSPSEEEDRQLRLDWEELMDMIVLGQVERITARHGEVLQLRPKAANARALTEAIGARGEPILTLPRGFYLKKNFTQALLARHFLLQNP
;
A
#
# COMPACT_ATOMS: atom_id res chain seq x y z
N MET A 1 -22.07 14.90 22.04
CA MET A 1 -21.13 14.44 21.00
C MET A 1 -20.47 13.18 21.53
N SER A 2 -20.63 12.04 20.85
CA SER A 2 -19.89 10.83 21.24
C SER A 2 -18.40 11.11 21.09
N ALA A 3 -17.59 10.76 22.09
CA ALA A 3 -16.15 10.86 21.97
C ALA A 3 -15.67 9.93 20.85
N LEU A 4 -14.81 10.43 19.97
CA LEU A 4 -14.15 9.65 18.93
C LEU A 4 -13.27 8.59 19.60
N CYS A 5 -13.47 7.30 19.28
CA CYS A 5 -12.70 6.20 19.84
C CYS A 5 -12.32 5.15 18.76
N PRO A 6 -11.24 4.39 18.97
CA PRO A 6 -10.89 3.26 18.11
C PRO A 6 -12.00 2.19 18.09
N LEU A 7 -12.24 1.59 16.93
CA LEU A 7 -13.19 0.49 16.83
C LEU A 7 -12.65 -0.78 17.49
N LEU A 8 -13.48 -1.44 18.29
CA LEU A 8 -13.10 -2.69 18.96
C LEU A 8 -13.07 -3.90 18.02
N THR A 9 -13.84 -3.84 16.94
CA THR A 9 -13.96 -4.92 15.94
C THR A 9 -14.04 -4.32 14.54
N PRO A 10 -13.70 -5.08 13.49
CA PRO A 10 -13.88 -4.64 12.12
C PRO A 10 -15.31 -4.16 11.83
N PRO A 11 -15.49 -3.08 11.06
CA PRO A 11 -16.81 -2.61 10.64
C PRO A 11 -17.59 -3.67 9.86
N ALA A 12 -18.91 -3.70 10.04
CA ALA A 12 -19.79 -4.65 9.35
C ALA A 12 -20.08 -4.28 7.88
N SER A 13 -19.71 -3.07 7.43
CA SER A 13 -19.91 -2.63 6.05
C SER A 13 -18.86 -1.61 5.62
N GLU A 14 -18.66 -1.48 4.31
CA GLU A 14 -17.80 -0.43 3.72
C GLU A 14 -18.25 0.98 4.11
N ALA A 15 -19.56 1.20 4.24
CA ALA A 15 -20.12 2.50 4.64
C ALA A 15 -19.72 2.86 6.07
N LEU A 16 -19.77 1.91 7.00
CA LEU A 16 -19.34 2.11 8.38
C LEU A 16 -17.82 2.29 8.48
N LEU A 17 -17.06 1.51 7.72
CA LEU A 17 -15.60 1.65 7.62
C LEU A 17 -15.22 3.05 7.13
N LEU A 18 -15.84 3.52 6.04
CA LEU A 18 -15.59 4.84 5.48
C LEU A 18 -16.07 5.96 6.43
N ALA A 19 -17.20 5.77 7.12
CA ALA A 19 -17.68 6.72 8.10
C ALA A 19 -16.69 6.89 9.25
N GLN A 20 -16.14 5.79 9.79
CA GLN A 20 -15.09 5.85 10.81
C GLN A 20 -13.83 6.54 10.27
N ALA A 21 -13.35 6.14 9.09
CA ALA A 21 -12.16 6.75 8.51
C ALA A 21 -12.30 8.26 8.29
N ARG A 22 -13.50 8.74 7.92
CA ARG A 22 -13.80 10.17 7.78
C ARG A 22 -13.76 10.93 9.11
N GLN A 23 -14.06 10.27 10.24
CA GLN A 23 -13.94 10.91 11.54
C GLN A 23 -12.48 11.16 11.94
N LEU A 24 -11.52 10.46 11.35
CA LEU A 24 -10.09 10.66 11.60
C LEU A 24 -9.51 11.85 10.82
N SER A 25 -10.20 12.30 9.76
CA SER A 25 -9.72 13.39 8.92
C SER A 25 -9.56 14.69 9.71
N GLY A 26 -8.42 15.35 9.51
CA GLY A 26 -8.05 16.60 10.18
C GLY A 26 -7.29 16.42 11.50
N TYR A 27 -7.40 15.26 12.16
CA TYR A 27 -6.61 14.96 13.35
C TYR A 27 -5.14 14.77 13.00
N THR A 28 -4.28 15.16 13.93
CA THR A 28 -2.86 14.86 13.88
C THR A 28 -2.60 13.42 14.30
N LEU A 29 -1.51 12.82 13.79
CA LEU A 29 -1.10 11.48 14.20
C LEU A 29 -0.82 11.38 15.71
N GLY A 30 -0.33 12.46 16.32
CA GLY A 30 -0.05 12.53 17.75
C GLY A 30 -1.32 12.48 18.60
N GLU A 31 -2.36 13.22 18.21
CA GLU A 31 -3.68 13.16 18.88
C GLU A 31 -4.28 11.76 18.79
N LEU A 32 -4.31 11.19 17.58
CA LEU A 32 -4.83 9.85 17.34
C LEU A 32 -4.05 8.78 18.12
N ALA A 33 -2.73 8.91 18.18
CA ALA A 33 -1.89 7.99 18.95
C ALA A 33 -2.14 8.12 20.46
N ALA A 34 -2.19 9.35 20.99
CA ALA A 34 -2.46 9.60 22.40
C ALA A 34 -3.82 9.05 22.85
N MET A 35 -4.86 9.29 22.04
CA MET A 35 -6.21 8.77 22.28
C MET A 35 -6.29 7.23 22.20
N ALA A 36 -5.44 6.61 21.39
CA ALA A 36 -5.31 5.14 21.31
C ALA A 36 -4.33 4.54 22.34
N GLY A 37 -3.69 5.38 23.18
CA GLY A 37 -2.70 4.92 24.17
C GLY A 37 -1.36 4.48 23.55
N ILE A 38 -1.02 4.94 22.36
CA ILE A 38 0.20 4.59 21.61
C ILE A 38 1.19 5.76 21.66
N THR A 39 2.47 5.45 21.86
CA THR A 39 3.52 6.47 21.77
C THR A 39 3.86 6.77 20.31
N THR A 40 3.83 8.04 19.93
CA THR A 40 4.29 8.47 18.60
C THR A 40 5.82 8.46 18.55
N PRO A 41 6.47 7.75 17.61
CA PRO A 41 7.91 7.79 17.47
C PRO A 41 8.35 9.17 16.96
N LYS A 42 9.64 9.50 17.15
CA LYS A 42 10.18 10.79 16.66
C LYS A 42 10.19 10.87 15.13
N ASP A 43 10.52 9.76 14.47
CA ASP A 43 10.56 9.63 13.02
C ASP A 43 10.27 8.18 12.58
N LEU A 44 10.06 7.96 11.28
CA LEU A 44 9.72 6.66 10.71
C LEU A 44 10.95 5.85 10.24
N LYS A 45 12.18 6.19 10.66
CA LYS A 45 13.38 5.50 10.17
C LYS A 45 13.41 4.03 10.59
N ARG A 46 13.00 3.75 11.82
CA ARG A 46 12.90 2.39 12.39
C ARG A 46 11.49 1.81 12.30
N ASP A 47 10.47 2.67 12.31
CA ASP A 47 9.06 2.29 12.43
C ASP A 47 8.27 2.62 11.15
N LYS A 48 8.76 2.17 9.99
CA LYS A 48 8.21 2.53 8.66
C LYS A 48 6.71 2.22 8.49
N GLY A 49 6.18 1.24 9.23
CA GLY A 49 4.78 0.84 9.18
C GLY A 49 3.89 1.47 10.25
N TRP A 50 4.43 2.34 11.12
CA TRP A 50 3.72 2.81 12.32
C TRP A 50 2.40 3.54 12.01
N ILE A 51 2.37 4.37 10.96
CA ILE A 51 1.14 5.07 10.54
C ILE A 51 0.07 4.05 10.12
N GLY A 52 0.45 3.00 9.40
CA GLY A 52 -0.48 1.93 9.01
C GLY A 52 -1.09 1.26 10.23
N VAL A 53 -0.24 0.84 11.18
CA VAL A 53 -0.67 0.21 12.45
C VAL A 53 -1.58 1.12 13.27
N LEU A 54 -1.27 2.42 13.35
CA LEU A 54 -2.14 3.38 14.03
C LEU A 54 -3.54 3.39 13.40
N LEU A 55 -3.64 3.49 12.07
CA LEU A 55 -4.93 3.50 11.40
C LEU A 55 -5.65 2.15 11.45
N GLU A 56 -4.94 1.03 11.40
CA GLU A 56 -5.50 -0.30 11.64
C GLU A 56 -6.23 -0.37 12.99
N ILE A 57 -5.61 0.16 14.05
CA ILE A 57 -6.20 0.22 15.40
C ILE A 57 -7.46 1.08 15.40
N TRP A 58 -7.41 2.26 14.78
CA TRP A 58 -8.55 3.16 14.72
C TRP A 58 -9.74 2.63 13.93
N LEU A 59 -9.46 1.80 12.92
CA LEU A 59 -10.46 1.23 12.03
C LEU A 59 -10.86 -0.21 12.41
N GLY A 60 -10.28 -0.76 13.48
CA GLY A 60 -10.60 -2.10 13.96
C GLY A 60 -10.12 -3.22 13.04
N ALA A 61 -9.03 -3.02 12.28
CA ALA A 61 -8.48 -4.06 11.41
C ALA A 61 -8.03 -5.28 12.23
N SER A 62 -8.27 -6.48 11.70
CA SER A 62 -8.08 -7.74 12.43
C SER A 62 -6.98 -8.64 11.84
N ALA A 63 -6.41 -8.26 10.69
CA ALA A 63 -5.53 -9.13 9.92
C ALA A 63 -4.14 -9.34 10.55
N GLY A 64 -3.65 -8.42 11.38
CA GLY A 64 -2.27 -8.45 11.85
C GLY A 64 -1.30 -8.56 10.66
N SER A 65 -0.28 -9.42 10.75
CA SER A 65 0.69 -9.64 9.66
C SER A 65 0.28 -10.69 8.62
N LYS A 66 -0.99 -11.13 8.60
CA LYS A 66 -1.45 -12.16 7.64
C LYS A 66 -1.45 -11.63 6.20
N PRO A 67 -1.27 -12.50 5.19
CA PRO A 67 -1.29 -12.11 3.78
C PRO A 67 -2.70 -11.71 3.25
N GLU A 68 -3.71 -11.76 4.11
CA GLU A 68 -5.09 -11.38 3.80
C GLU A 68 -5.24 -9.86 3.67
N GLN A 69 -6.43 -9.42 3.24
CA GLN A 69 -6.79 -8.01 3.28
C GLN A 69 -7.11 -7.59 4.72
N ASP A 70 -6.83 -6.32 5.05
CA ASP A 70 -6.95 -5.80 6.42
C ASP A 70 -8.36 -5.96 7.01
N PHE A 71 -9.38 -5.86 6.14
CA PHE A 71 -10.79 -6.12 6.45
C PHE A 71 -11.30 -7.28 5.60
N ALA A 72 -10.83 -8.50 5.87
CA ALA A 72 -11.13 -9.71 5.09
C ALA A 72 -12.63 -9.94 4.82
N ALA A 73 -13.50 -9.71 5.83
CA ALA A 73 -14.95 -9.87 5.68
C ALA A 73 -15.58 -8.86 4.69
N LEU A 74 -14.98 -7.68 4.53
CA LEU A 74 -15.41 -6.66 3.58
C LEU A 74 -14.68 -6.78 2.24
N GLY A 75 -13.60 -7.56 2.19
CA GLY A 75 -12.70 -7.62 1.04
C GLY A 75 -11.98 -6.30 0.76
N VAL A 76 -11.70 -5.49 1.79
CA VAL A 76 -11.06 -4.16 1.68
C VAL A 76 -9.65 -4.19 2.24
N GLU A 77 -8.69 -3.68 1.47
CA GLU A 77 -7.32 -3.41 1.90
C GLU A 77 -7.19 -1.95 2.38
N LEU A 78 -6.48 -1.71 3.47
CA LEU A 78 -6.10 -0.37 3.94
C LEU A 78 -4.75 0.02 3.35
N LYS A 79 -4.67 1.23 2.76
CA LYS A 79 -3.39 1.81 2.34
C LYS A 79 -3.27 3.26 2.78
N THR A 80 -2.23 3.55 3.55
CA THR A 80 -1.80 4.92 3.79
C THR A 80 -1.00 5.43 2.60
N ILE A 81 -1.13 6.72 2.30
CA ILE A 81 -0.35 7.35 1.23
C ILE A 81 0.19 8.71 1.71
N PRO A 82 1.52 8.88 1.80
CA PRO A 82 2.10 10.16 2.16
C PRO A 82 1.93 11.16 1.02
N VAL A 83 1.35 12.33 1.32
CA VAL A 83 1.11 13.40 0.35
C VAL A 83 1.78 14.71 0.75
N ASP A 84 2.11 15.54 -0.24
CA ASP A 84 2.58 16.91 -0.01
C ASP A 84 1.41 17.87 0.30
N SER A 85 1.72 19.15 0.49
CA SER A 85 0.73 20.21 0.76
C SER A 85 -0.28 20.43 -0.36
N LEU A 86 -0.02 19.91 -1.56
CA LEU A 86 -0.92 19.96 -2.72
C LEU A 86 -1.67 18.62 -2.92
N GLY A 87 -1.53 17.67 -2.00
CA GLY A 87 -2.17 16.36 -2.09
C GLY A 87 -1.49 15.39 -3.05
N ARG A 88 -0.26 15.68 -3.52
CA ARG A 88 0.46 14.83 -4.46
C ARG A 88 1.22 13.72 -3.72
N PRO A 89 1.20 12.47 -4.20
CA PRO A 89 1.97 11.38 -3.60
C PRO A 89 3.47 11.66 -3.55
N LEU A 90 4.06 11.48 -2.37
CA LEU A 90 5.50 11.65 -2.17
C LEU A 90 6.29 10.39 -2.51
N GLU A 91 5.69 9.21 -2.33
CA GLU A 91 6.35 7.91 -2.46
C GLU A 91 5.52 6.92 -3.28
N THR A 92 6.18 5.86 -3.77
CA THR A 92 5.53 4.72 -4.42
C THR A 92 4.84 3.84 -3.37
N THR A 93 3.66 3.30 -3.66
CA THR A 93 2.91 2.52 -2.67
C THR A 93 3.19 1.03 -2.80
N PHE A 94 3.62 0.38 -1.72
CA PHE A 94 3.80 -1.07 -1.68
C PHE A 94 2.46 -1.82 -1.80
N VAL A 95 2.42 -2.86 -2.64
CA VAL A 95 1.26 -3.73 -2.82
C VAL A 95 1.46 -5.06 -2.10
N CYS A 96 2.41 -5.88 -2.57
CA CYS A 96 2.74 -7.17 -1.97
C CYS A 96 4.16 -7.61 -2.34
N VAL A 97 4.65 -8.66 -1.67
CA VAL A 97 5.88 -9.35 -2.08
C VAL A 97 5.62 -10.04 -3.42
N ALA A 98 6.62 -10.02 -4.31
CA ALA A 98 6.56 -10.73 -5.58
C ALA A 98 7.14 -12.14 -5.43
N PRO A 99 6.40 -13.20 -5.80
CA PRO A 99 6.94 -14.55 -5.81
C PRO A 99 8.01 -14.66 -6.91
N LEU A 100 9.23 -15.03 -6.54
CA LEU A 100 10.35 -15.23 -7.47
C LEU A 100 10.51 -16.71 -7.89
N THR A 101 9.78 -17.60 -7.22
CA THR A 101 9.67 -19.04 -7.48
C THR A 101 8.24 -19.50 -7.17
N GLY A 102 7.84 -20.65 -7.74
CA GLY A 102 6.50 -21.20 -7.51
C GLY A 102 5.39 -20.47 -8.26
N ASN A 103 5.73 -19.79 -9.36
CA ASN A 103 4.82 -18.90 -10.09
C ASN A 103 3.93 -19.65 -11.11
N SER A 104 4.11 -20.96 -11.26
CA SER A 104 3.45 -21.75 -12.28
C SER A 104 1.93 -21.74 -12.13
N GLY A 105 1.23 -21.30 -13.18
CA GLY A 105 -0.24 -21.28 -13.22
C GLY A 105 -0.90 -20.06 -12.56
N VAL A 106 -0.13 -19.09 -12.06
CA VAL A 106 -0.68 -17.82 -11.59
C VAL A 106 -0.98 -16.92 -12.80
N THR A 107 -2.21 -16.41 -12.88
CA THR A 107 -2.63 -15.42 -13.88
C THR A 107 -2.90 -14.09 -13.19
N TRP A 108 -3.16 -13.03 -13.97
CA TRP A 108 -3.57 -11.74 -13.41
C TRP A 108 -4.78 -11.87 -12.48
N GLU A 109 -5.79 -12.64 -12.91
CA GLU A 109 -7.06 -12.82 -12.22
C GLU A 109 -6.91 -13.44 -10.84
N THR A 110 -5.94 -14.36 -10.69
CA THR A 110 -5.64 -15.10 -9.46
C THR A 110 -4.43 -14.53 -8.71
N SER A 111 -3.82 -13.45 -9.20
CA SER A 111 -2.63 -12.84 -8.58
C SER A 111 -2.93 -12.17 -7.23
N HIS A 112 -1.94 -12.21 -6.32
CA HIS A 112 -2.01 -11.46 -5.06
C HIS A 112 -2.08 -9.95 -5.26
N VAL A 113 -1.46 -9.43 -6.32
CA VAL A 113 -1.50 -8.00 -6.68
C VAL A 113 -2.94 -7.58 -6.94
N ARG A 114 -3.64 -8.29 -7.84
CA ARG A 114 -5.03 -8.00 -8.16
C ARG A 114 -5.94 -8.20 -6.95
N HIS A 115 -5.73 -9.27 -6.18
CA HIS A 115 -6.50 -9.52 -4.96
C HIS A 115 -6.42 -8.35 -3.97
N LYS A 116 -5.21 -7.83 -3.70
CA LYS A 116 -5.02 -6.69 -2.80
C LYS A 116 -5.51 -5.36 -3.33
N LEU A 117 -5.50 -5.16 -4.66
CA LEU A 117 -5.95 -3.92 -5.29
C LEU A 117 -7.43 -3.91 -5.67
N LYS A 118 -8.13 -5.04 -5.53
CA LYS A 118 -9.56 -5.17 -5.90
C LYS A 118 -10.44 -4.10 -5.22
N ARG A 119 -10.17 -3.81 -3.95
CA ARG A 119 -10.87 -2.79 -3.16
C ARG A 119 -9.92 -2.23 -2.11
N VAL A 120 -9.67 -0.93 -2.18
CA VAL A 120 -8.70 -0.25 -1.30
C VAL A 120 -9.33 0.96 -0.63
N LEU A 121 -9.23 1.03 0.69
CA LEU A 121 -9.41 2.25 1.46
C LEU A 121 -8.08 3.02 1.50
N TRP A 122 -7.99 4.09 0.72
CA TRP A 122 -6.85 4.98 0.76
C TRP A 122 -7.04 6.03 1.84
N VAL A 123 -6.02 6.22 2.67
CA VAL A 123 -5.97 7.29 3.67
C VAL A 123 -4.73 8.16 3.42
N PRO A 124 -4.89 9.33 2.79
CA PRO A 124 -3.82 10.30 2.65
C PRO A 124 -3.34 10.78 4.03
N VAL A 125 -2.04 10.99 4.18
CA VAL A 125 -1.45 11.57 5.40
C VAL A 125 -0.37 12.57 4.98
N GLU A 126 -0.29 13.71 5.67
CA GLU A 126 0.78 14.68 5.41
C GLU A 126 2.15 14.01 5.54
N GLY A 127 2.97 14.11 4.50
CA GLY A 127 4.26 13.41 4.42
C GLY A 127 5.49 14.32 4.48
N ASP A 128 5.30 15.65 4.50
CA ASP A 128 6.39 16.62 4.51
C ASP A 128 7.34 16.39 5.70
N ARG A 129 8.63 16.23 5.39
CA ARG A 129 9.70 15.95 6.36
C ARG A 129 10.01 17.14 7.27
N SER A 130 9.60 18.35 6.89
CA SER A 130 9.69 19.55 7.72
C SER A 130 8.69 19.52 8.88
N ILE A 131 7.59 18.77 8.75
CA ILE A 131 6.55 18.65 9.77
C ILE A 131 6.88 17.47 10.69
N PRO A 132 6.97 17.68 12.02
CA PRO A 132 7.15 16.60 12.99
C PRO A 132 6.10 15.50 12.83
N LEU A 133 6.49 14.23 13.04
CA LEU A 133 5.59 13.09 12.79
C LEU A 133 4.25 13.22 13.53
N ALA A 134 4.30 13.62 14.80
CA ALA A 134 3.12 13.79 15.64
C ALA A 134 2.17 14.90 15.16
N GLU A 135 2.65 15.88 14.39
CA GLU A 135 1.87 17.04 13.95
C GLU A 135 1.26 16.85 12.55
N ARG A 136 1.67 15.81 11.82
CA ARG A 136 1.13 15.48 10.50
C ARG A 136 -0.33 15.09 10.62
N ARG A 137 -1.15 15.59 9.71
CA ARG A 137 -2.60 15.35 9.69
C ARG A 137 -2.99 14.19 8.79
N VAL A 138 -4.06 13.51 9.21
CA VAL A 138 -4.79 12.54 8.39
C VAL A 138 -5.73 13.28 7.44
N GLY A 139 -5.67 12.94 6.15
CA GLY A 139 -6.51 13.52 5.11
C GLY A 139 -7.89 12.86 5.00
N SER A 140 -8.65 13.27 3.98
CA SER A 140 -9.93 12.64 3.64
C SER A 140 -9.70 11.24 3.05
N PRO A 141 -10.34 10.18 3.57
CA PRO A 141 -10.22 8.85 3.02
C PRO A 141 -11.04 8.70 1.74
N LEU A 142 -10.65 7.73 0.89
CA LEU A 142 -11.47 7.30 -0.23
C LEU A 142 -11.51 5.77 -0.35
N LEU A 143 -12.65 5.24 -0.78
CA LEU A 143 -12.76 3.87 -1.26
C LEU A 143 -12.57 3.85 -2.77
N TRP A 144 -11.68 2.98 -3.22
CA TRP A 144 -11.30 2.85 -4.61
C TRP A 144 -11.34 1.38 -5.05
N SER A 145 -11.75 1.18 -6.29
CA SER A 145 -11.54 -0.04 -7.06
C SER A 145 -11.01 0.40 -8.44
N PRO A 146 -10.12 -0.39 -9.07
CA PRO A 146 -9.63 -0.05 -10.39
C PRO A 146 -10.79 0.04 -11.38
N SER A 147 -10.78 1.08 -12.23
CA SER A 147 -11.59 1.06 -13.45
C SER A 147 -11.09 0.00 -14.41
N GLU A 148 -11.85 -0.30 -15.48
CA GLU A 148 -11.42 -1.24 -16.51
C GLU A 148 -10.06 -0.87 -17.12
N GLU A 149 -9.84 0.43 -17.36
CA GLU A 149 -8.57 0.93 -17.87
C GLU A 149 -7.43 0.79 -16.85
N GLU A 150 -7.67 1.10 -15.57
CA GLU A 150 -6.67 0.92 -14.51
C GLU A 150 -6.32 -0.57 -14.31
N ASP A 151 -7.32 -1.47 -14.34
CA ASP A 151 -7.09 -2.93 -14.25
C ASP A 151 -6.28 -3.42 -15.44
N ARG A 152 -6.57 -2.92 -16.66
CA ARG A 152 -5.81 -3.24 -17.86
C ARG A 152 -4.36 -2.79 -17.77
N GLN A 153 -4.10 -1.56 -17.32
CA GLN A 153 -2.74 -1.04 -17.13
C GLN A 153 -1.96 -1.87 -16.11
N LEU A 154 -2.58 -2.16 -14.96
CA LEU A 154 -1.96 -2.97 -13.92
C LEU A 154 -1.67 -4.40 -14.40
N ARG A 155 -2.58 -4.99 -15.18
CA ARG A 155 -2.40 -6.32 -15.78
C ARG A 155 -1.20 -6.35 -16.71
N LEU A 156 -1.11 -5.42 -17.66
CA LEU A 156 -0.02 -5.37 -18.65
C LEU A 156 1.35 -5.30 -17.98
N ASP A 157 1.50 -4.40 -17.00
CA ASP A 157 2.75 -4.29 -16.26
C ASP A 157 3.05 -5.53 -15.41
N TRP A 158 2.03 -6.12 -14.80
CA TRP A 158 2.18 -7.34 -14.01
C TRP A 158 2.63 -8.50 -14.89
N GLU A 159 2.01 -8.70 -16.05
CA GLU A 159 2.38 -9.74 -17.02
C GLU A 159 3.82 -9.54 -17.51
N GLU A 160 4.22 -8.33 -17.91
CA GLU A 160 5.60 -8.00 -18.30
C GLU A 160 6.60 -8.37 -17.19
N LEU A 161 6.33 -7.92 -15.96
CA LEU A 161 7.22 -8.15 -14.82
C LEU A 161 7.30 -9.63 -14.42
N MET A 162 6.19 -10.37 -14.53
CA MET A 162 6.15 -11.80 -14.23
C MET A 162 6.84 -12.62 -15.31
N ASP A 163 6.72 -12.26 -16.59
CA ASP A 163 7.46 -12.89 -17.69
C ASP A 163 8.97 -12.75 -17.46
N MET A 164 9.44 -11.56 -17.07
CA MET A 164 10.85 -11.37 -16.74
C MET A 164 11.30 -12.23 -15.56
N ILE A 165 10.47 -12.42 -14.54
CA ILE A 165 10.79 -13.31 -13.41
C ILE A 165 10.89 -14.76 -13.88
N VAL A 166 9.88 -15.24 -14.63
CA VAL A 166 9.80 -16.64 -15.10
C VAL A 166 10.94 -16.98 -16.07
N LEU A 167 11.34 -16.04 -16.92
CA LEU A 167 12.48 -16.19 -17.84
C LEU A 167 13.85 -16.05 -17.15
N GLY A 168 13.88 -15.97 -15.82
CA GLY A 168 15.11 -15.87 -15.04
C GLY A 168 15.86 -14.55 -15.20
N GLN A 169 15.14 -13.48 -15.58
CA GLN A 169 15.68 -12.14 -15.84
C GLN A 169 15.47 -11.19 -14.66
N VAL A 170 15.20 -11.71 -13.46
CA VAL A 170 14.88 -10.93 -12.25
C VAL A 170 15.91 -9.85 -11.92
N GLU A 171 17.20 -10.10 -12.17
CA GLU A 171 18.27 -9.12 -11.91
C GLU A 171 18.32 -7.98 -12.94
N ARG A 172 17.73 -8.17 -14.12
CA ARG A 172 17.59 -7.13 -15.15
C ARG A 172 16.44 -6.17 -14.84
N ILE A 173 15.54 -6.54 -13.94
CA ILE A 173 14.38 -5.73 -13.58
C ILE A 173 14.84 -4.48 -12.80
N THR A 174 14.72 -3.34 -13.46
CA THR A 174 14.91 -2.01 -12.88
C THR A 174 13.58 -1.32 -12.61
N ALA A 175 13.60 -0.25 -11.82
CA ALA A 175 12.43 0.60 -11.54
C ALA A 175 11.82 1.28 -12.79
N ARG A 176 12.48 1.20 -13.96
CA ARG A 176 11.97 1.75 -15.21
C ARG A 176 10.89 0.87 -15.86
N HIS A 177 10.92 -0.44 -15.63
CA HIS A 177 9.91 -1.37 -16.15
C HIS A 177 8.52 -1.09 -15.57
N GLY A 178 7.50 -1.44 -16.36
CA GLY A 178 6.09 -1.10 -16.16
C GLY A 178 5.78 0.40 -16.31
N GLU A 179 4.54 0.76 -16.56
CA GLU A 179 4.08 2.15 -16.68
C GLU A 179 3.50 2.70 -15.37
N VAL A 180 2.79 1.86 -14.62
CA VAL A 180 2.02 2.17 -13.40
C VAL A 180 2.36 1.25 -12.22
N LEU A 181 2.86 0.05 -12.49
CA LEU A 181 3.32 -0.95 -11.51
C LEU A 181 4.80 -1.24 -11.73
N GLN A 182 5.55 -1.52 -10.67
CA GLN A 182 6.96 -1.86 -10.76
C GLN A 182 7.41 -2.83 -9.69
N LEU A 183 8.54 -3.49 -9.93
CA LEU A 183 9.26 -4.27 -8.92
C LEU A 183 10.42 -3.47 -8.33
N ARG A 184 10.53 -3.51 -7.00
CA ARG A 184 11.67 -2.94 -6.26
C ARG A 184 12.11 -3.91 -5.16
N PRO A 185 13.36 -3.80 -4.66
CA PRO A 185 13.78 -4.55 -3.49
C PRO A 185 12.85 -4.31 -2.29
N LYS A 186 12.47 -5.37 -1.58
CA LYS A 186 11.66 -5.33 -0.35
C LYS A 186 12.28 -6.27 0.68
N ALA A 187 13.41 -5.86 1.24
CA ALA A 187 14.16 -6.65 2.22
C ALA A 187 14.15 -6.00 3.61
N ALA A 188 14.14 -6.82 4.67
CA ALA A 188 14.30 -6.34 6.05
C ALA A 188 15.70 -5.73 6.27
N ASN A 189 16.71 -6.26 5.58
CA ASN A 189 18.08 -5.76 5.57
C ASN A 189 18.77 -6.17 4.26
N ALA A 190 19.96 -5.61 3.99
CA ALA A 190 20.71 -5.87 2.75
C ALA A 190 21.26 -7.31 2.63
N ARG A 191 21.13 -8.14 3.67
CA ARG A 191 21.57 -9.54 3.69
C ARG A 191 20.42 -10.53 3.49
N ALA A 192 19.17 -10.07 3.48
CA ALA A 192 18.03 -10.96 3.28
C ALA A 192 18.02 -11.44 1.82
N LEU A 193 18.02 -12.76 1.65
CA LEU A 193 18.00 -13.42 0.35
C LEU A 193 16.75 -14.30 0.23
N THR A 194 16.31 -14.48 -1.00
CA THR A 194 15.25 -15.43 -1.37
C THR A 194 15.65 -16.16 -2.64
N GLU A 195 15.08 -17.33 -2.84
CA GLU A 195 15.30 -18.11 -4.06
C GLU A 195 14.64 -17.45 -5.26
N ALA A 196 15.28 -17.57 -6.42
CA ALA A 196 14.76 -17.13 -7.71
C ALA A 196 15.31 -18.04 -8.82
N ILE A 197 14.82 -17.83 -10.04
CA ILE A 197 15.30 -18.52 -11.24
C ILE A 197 16.35 -17.64 -11.93
N GLY A 198 17.49 -18.22 -12.29
CA GLY A 198 18.57 -17.59 -13.05
C GLY A 198 18.39 -17.70 -14.56
N ALA A 199 19.25 -17.02 -15.32
CA ALA A 199 19.10 -16.87 -16.77
C ALA A 199 19.16 -18.18 -17.58
N ARG A 200 19.66 -19.29 -17.00
CA ARG A 200 19.69 -20.63 -17.61
C ARG A 200 18.73 -21.60 -16.92
N GLY A 201 17.80 -21.09 -16.11
CA GLY A 201 16.85 -21.91 -15.34
C GLY A 201 17.42 -22.49 -14.04
N GLU A 202 18.65 -22.12 -13.67
CA GLU A 202 19.27 -22.57 -12.42
C GLU A 202 18.68 -21.84 -11.21
N PRO A 203 18.58 -22.48 -10.02
CA PRO A 203 18.26 -21.77 -8.80
C PRO A 203 19.34 -20.77 -8.42
N ILE A 204 18.95 -19.54 -8.10
CA ILE A 204 19.84 -18.48 -7.59
C ILE A 204 19.29 -17.87 -6.31
N LEU A 205 20.14 -17.20 -5.55
CA LEU A 205 19.73 -16.34 -4.43
C LEU A 205 19.79 -14.88 -4.86
N THR A 206 18.72 -14.13 -4.61
CA THR A 206 18.67 -12.69 -4.89
C THR A 206 17.92 -11.94 -3.79
N LEU A 207 17.92 -10.61 -3.85
CA LEU A 207 17.14 -9.79 -2.92
C LEU A 207 15.64 -9.98 -3.15
N PRO A 208 14.84 -10.15 -2.09
CA PRO A 208 13.38 -10.18 -2.21
C PRO A 208 12.85 -8.95 -2.95
N ARG A 209 11.87 -9.17 -3.82
CA ARG A 209 11.20 -8.11 -4.58
C ARG A 209 9.78 -7.90 -4.08
N GLY A 210 9.28 -6.68 -4.23
CA GLY A 210 7.89 -6.34 -3.99
C GLY A 210 7.34 -5.52 -5.13
N PHE A 211 6.03 -5.66 -5.37
CA PHE A 211 5.27 -4.83 -6.29
C PHE A 211 4.95 -3.49 -5.62
N TYR A 212 5.13 -2.41 -6.38
CA TYR A 212 4.81 -1.06 -5.96
C TYR A 212 4.03 -0.34 -7.06
N LEU A 213 2.98 0.38 -6.68
CA LEU A 213 2.32 1.36 -7.54
C LEU A 213 3.22 2.58 -7.68
N LYS A 214 3.43 3.00 -8.93
CA LYS A 214 4.18 4.22 -9.25
C LYS A 214 3.35 5.46 -8.88
N LYS A 215 4.07 6.57 -8.65
CA LYS A 215 3.46 7.82 -8.19
C LYS A 215 2.48 8.42 -9.19
N ASN A 216 2.71 8.27 -10.48
CA ASN A 216 1.79 8.72 -11.53
C ASN A 216 0.41 8.04 -11.40
N PHE A 217 0.38 6.73 -11.10
CA PHE A 217 -0.88 6.00 -10.90
C PHE A 217 -1.64 6.51 -9.68
N THR A 218 -0.97 6.61 -8.53
CA THR A 218 -1.60 7.10 -7.30
C THR A 218 -1.92 8.59 -7.34
N GLN A 219 -1.19 9.38 -8.13
CA GLN A 219 -1.52 10.79 -8.34
C GLN A 219 -2.80 10.92 -9.18
N ALA A 220 -2.92 10.16 -10.27
CA ALA A 220 -4.12 10.16 -11.11
C ALA A 220 -5.37 9.71 -10.33
N LEU A 221 -5.25 8.66 -9.50
CA LEU A 221 -6.39 8.18 -8.70
C LEU A 221 -6.85 9.23 -7.67
N LEU A 222 -5.91 9.87 -6.96
CA LEU A 222 -6.24 10.91 -5.97
C LEU A 222 -6.82 12.15 -6.65
N ALA A 223 -6.22 12.58 -7.75
CA ALA A 223 -6.69 13.74 -8.50
C ALA A 223 -8.10 13.54 -9.05
N ARG A 224 -8.40 12.35 -9.60
CA ARG A 224 -9.75 12.01 -10.08
C ARG A 224 -10.79 12.04 -8.96
N HIS A 225 -10.45 11.54 -7.77
CA HIS A 225 -11.40 11.48 -6.65
C HIS A 225 -11.66 12.85 -6.00
N PHE A 226 -10.60 13.62 -5.76
CA PHE A 226 -10.69 14.92 -5.06
C PHE A 226 -10.74 16.12 -6.01
N LEU A 227 -10.81 15.88 -7.33
CA LEU A 227 -10.77 16.91 -8.37
C LEU A 227 -9.54 17.82 -8.27
N LEU A 228 -8.39 17.25 -7.93
CA LEU A 228 -7.12 18.02 -7.90
C LEU A 228 -6.72 18.38 -9.33
N GLN A 229 -6.20 19.59 -9.53
CA GLN A 229 -5.66 19.97 -10.83
C GLN A 229 -4.46 19.08 -11.17
N ASN A 230 -4.54 18.36 -12.29
CA ASN A 230 -3.39 17.68 -12.86
C ASN A 230 -2.41 18.76 -13.35
N PRO A 231 -1.13 18.71 -12.94
CA PRO A 231 -0.11 19.61 -13.48
C PRO A 231 0.13 19.37 -14.97
#